data_AF-A0A2E4M714-F1
#
_entry.id   AF-A0A2E4M714-F1
#
_cell.length_a   1.000
_cell.length_b   1.000
_cell.length_c   1.000
_cell.angle_alpha   90.00
_cell.angle_beta   90.00
_cell.angle_gamma   90.00
#
_symmetry.space_group_name_H-M   'P 1'
#
loop_
_entity.id
_entity.type
_entity.pdbx_description
1 polymer ?
#
loop_
_entity_poly.entity_id
_entity_poly.type
_entity_poly.pdbx_seq_one_letter_code
_entity_poly.pdbx_strand_id
1 'polypeptide(L)'
;MRLVLIKRSFSAVIALLMVLNFSFAETACAQKDTALPRDVIVVCHEDLRNGLGPWVSHREKQGYRIQVLAPSNSAFDQYKAIIEAADKKQIAAVVLVGDAPSGKGKPPVGIEIPTAYISAKVNLLFGSEPEIATDNRLVDVDRDRLPDFPVGRIPVRTVDELKTVVSKIIRYENPTGSQSWQRDFHCIAGVGGFGALQDKMIESAARKLLGDGVPAHFRMTMTYASWRSPFCPDPNRFGEVTLDRLNAGSLYWVYMGHGLRTELDRVLIPNQPPQSIMTRSSVKNVNCVNGMPVAVFLACYVGAYDSIAPSMSEQLLLHAKGPIAVIAGSRVTMPYAMSVMGEAMLEEAFRGDHETLGSVFHKSKHRLGNPEEKASRNRLLLDGLAAVVSPRPDLMNEERLEHVDLFNLIGDPLLRVRKPERVKVDVDRAAAAGSSHTVTINSPISGEAVVELATMRGQLRFPSPVRSEFENNQKWLDGLDKVYNKSNNDVWASVACDVKAGESTTVKLEIPKDSTGICFVRVMVDGESRLSLGSESVIVSKPKEDSK
;
A
#
# COMPACT_ATOMS: atom_id res chain seq x y z
N MET A 1 51.44 -5.24 55.39
CA MET A 1 52.51 -5.37 54.37
C MET A 1 51.86 -5.43 53.01
N ARG A 2 52.08 -4.58 52.01
CA ARG A 2 52.81 -3.33 51.73
C ARG A 2 52.02 -2.80 50.49
N LEU A 3 51.48 -1.58 50.48
CA LEU A 3 52.04 -0.38 49.80
C LEU A 3 52.80 -0.70 48.50
N VAL A 4 52.70 -0.02 47.36
CA VAL A 4 52.06 1.23 46.88
C VAL A 4 52.38 1.26 45.37
N LEU A 5 51.57 1.93 44.54
CA LEU A 5 51.92 2.77 43.36
C LEU A 5 50.74 2.74 42.36
N ILE A 6 50.15 3.81 41.81
CA ILE A 6 50.30 5.28 41.89
C ILE A 6 48.96 5.88 41.40
N LYS A 7 48.50 6.95 42.06
CA LYS A 7 47.47 7.90 41.60
C LYS A 7 48.06 8.87 40.56
N ARG A 8 47.27 9.29 39.55
CA ARG A 8 47.19 10.68 39.02
C ARG A 8 46.06 10.77 37.97
N SER A 9 44.90 11.35 38.32
CA SER A 9 44.49 12.74 37.99
C SER A 9 43.87 12.81 36.58
N PHE A 10 42.54 12.88 36.39
CA PHE A 10 41.71 14.09 36.52
C PHE A 10 42.47 15.37 36.15
N SER A 11 42.50 15.69 34.85
CA SER A 11 42.63 17.02 34.23
C SER A 11 42.94 16.87 32.74
N ALA A 12 41.93 16.89 31.86
CA ALA A 12 42.00 17.34 30.46
C ALA A 12 40.63 17.21 29.76
N VAL A 13 39.63 17.92 30.31
CA VAL A 13 38.63 18.58 29.46
C VAL A 13 39.36 19.79 28.87
N ILE A 14 39.08 20.15 27.61
CA ILE A 14 39.69 21.25 26.82
C ILE A 14 40.95 20.81 26.02
N ALA A 15 40.78 19.97 25.00
CA ALA A 15 41.63 19.93 23.78
C ALA A 15 41.11 18.92 22.73
N LEU A 16 39.79 18.85 22.51
CA LEU A 16 39.21 18.09 21.38
C LEU A 16 38.00 18.81 20.78
N LEU A 17 38.15 20.13 20.63
CA LEU A 17 37.30 21.03 19.87
C LEU A 17 38.25 21.89 19.04
N MET A 18 38.05 21.90 17.72
CA MET A 18 38.87 22.54 16.67
C MET A 18 40.06 21.71 16.17
N VAL A 19 39.81 20.94 15.11
CA VAL A 19 40.37 21.10 13.75
C VAL A 19 40.17 19.75 13.08
N LEU A 20 39.12 19.65 12.25
CA LEU A 20 39.08 18.90 10.99
C LEU A 20 37.78 19.34 10.30
N ASN A 21 37.79 20.61 9.87
CA ASN A 21 36.99 21.05 8.73
C ASN A 21 37.56 20.34 7.51
N PHE A 22 36.95 19.23 7.10
CA PHE A 22 36.99 18.79 5.72
C PHE A 22 35.56 18.74 5.21
N SER A 23 35.23 19.75 4.40
CA SER A 23 34.14 19.69 3.44
C SER A 23 34.32 18.43 2.59
N PHE A 24 33.50 17.41 2.83
CA PHE A 24 33.17 16.46 1.79
C PHE A 24 32.01 17.05 1.00
N ALA A 25 32.36 17.89 0.02
CA ALA A 25 31.56 18.00 -1.18
C ALA A 25 31.76 16.69 -1.95
N GLU A 26 31.04 15.63 -1.58
CA GLU A 26 30.87 14.49 -2.48
C GLU A 26 29.92 14.94 -3.58
N THR A 27 30.53 15.46 -4.65
CA THR A 27 29.92 15.38 -5.97
C THR A 27 29.84 13.89 -6.26
N ALA A 28 28.72 13.26 -5.95
CA ALA A 28 28.41 11.92 -6.42
C ALA A 28 28.29 11.99 -7.95
N CYS A 29 29.43 11.91 -8.63
CA CYS A 29 29.46 11.51 -10.01
C CYS A 29 28.96 10.06 -9.99
N ALA A 30 27.68 9.88 -10.34
CA ALA A 30 27.05 8.58 -10.48
C ALA A 30 27.85 7.78 -11.51
N GLN A 31 28.81 7.01 -11.02
CA GLN A 31 29.45 5.96 -11.78
C GLN A 31 28.32 4.96 -12.02
N LYS A 32 27.77 4.98 -13.24
CA LYS A 32 26.84 3.96 -13.71
C LYS A 32 27.60 2.63 -13.65
N ASP A 33 27.53 1.95 -12.53
CA ASP A 33 27.71 0.51 -12.51
C ASP A 33 26.73 -0.02 -13.54
N THR A 34 27.26 -0.57 -14.63
CA THR A 34 26.48 -1.26 -15.63
C THR A 34 26.00 -2.54 -14.99
N ALA A 35 24.96 -2.44 -14.17
CA ALA A 35 24.25 -3.57 -13.60
C ALA A 35 23.89 -4.51 -14.77
N LEU A 36 24.22 -5.80 -14.62
CA LEU A 36 23.87 -6.80 -15.61
C LEU A 36 22.36 -6.69 -15.90
N PRO A 37 21.94 -6.74 -17.18
CA PRO A 37 20.53 -6.68 -17.51
C PRO A 37 19.78 -7.80 -16.77
N ARG A 38 18.66 -7.47 -16.13
CA ARG A 38 17.85 -8.46 -15.40
C ARG A 38 16.87 -9.12 -16.37
N ASP A 39 16.79 -10.45 -16.30
CA ASP A 39 15.94 -11.24 -17.18
C ASP A 39 14.50 -11.26 -16.67
N VAL A 40 13.55 -11.24 -17.60
CA VAL A 40 12.12 -11.32 -17.34
C VAL A 40 11.54 -12.45 -18.16
N ILE A 41 10.87 -13.37 -17.49
CA ILE A 41 10.17 -14.47 -18.16
C ILE A 41 8.71 -14.06 -18.32
N VAL A 42 8.22 -14.08 -19.55
CA VAL A 42 6.81 -13.83 -19.86
C VAL A 42 6.18 -15.11 -20.37
N VAL A 43 5.09 -15.56 -19.77
CA VAL A 43 4.29 -16.66 -20.30
C VAL A 43 3.11 -16.08 -21.04
N CYS A 44 3.05 -16.26 -22.36
CA CYS A 44 2.06 -15.61 -23.22
C CYS A 44 1.73 -16.49 -24.44
N HIS A 45 0.43 -16.74 -24.66
CA HIS A 45 -0.06 -17.39 -25.87
C HIS A 45 0.30 -16.56 -27.12
N GLU A 46 0.51 -17.22 -28.26
CA GLU A 46 0.92 -16.56 -29.50
C GLU A 46 -0.08 -15.50 -29.99
N ASP A 47 -1.38 -15.77 -29.88
CA ASP A 47 -2.47 -14.85 -30.24
C ASP A 47 -2.42 -13.51 -29.49
N LEU A 48 -1.82 -13.47 -28.29
CA LEU A 48 -1.71 -12.26 -27.48
C LEU A 48 -0.42 -11.48 -27.75
N ARG A 49 0.58 -12.07 -28.42
CA ARG A 49 1.93 -11.46 -28.58
C ARG A 49 1.90 -10.13 -29.32
N ASN A 50 1.01 -9.97 -30.29
CA ASN A 50 0.84 -8.71 -31.00
C ASN A 50 0.39 -7.57 -30.07
N GLY A 51 -0.48 -7.86 -29.11
CA GLY A 51 -0.90 -6.88 -28.09
C GLY A 51 0.20 -6.58 -27.06
N LEU A 52 1.15 -7.51 -26.87
CA LEU A 52 2.24 -7.40 -25.90
C LEU A 52 3.44 -6.57 -26.42
N GLY A 53 3.59 -6.43 -27.74
CA GLY A 53 4.74 -5.74 -28.36
C GLY A 53 5.11 -4.37 -27.74
N PRO A 54 4.16 -3.45 -27.52
CA PRO A 54 4.44 -2.16 -26.88
C PRO A 54 4.97 -2.30 -25.44
N TRP A 55 4.49 -3.30 -24.69
CA TRP A 55 4.98 -3.57 -23.34
C TRP A 55 6.42 -4.09 -23.36
N VAL A 56 6.74 -5.03 -24.26
CA VAL A 56 8.11 -5.54 -24.45
C VAL A 56 9.06 -4.40 -24.74
N SER A 57 8.72 -3.57 -25.74
CA SER A 57 9.52 -2.39 -26.12
C SER A 57 9.72 -1.42 -24.97
N HIS A 58 8.70 -1.22 -24.13
CA HIS A 58 8.78 -0.35 -22.96
C HIS A 58 9.71 -0.92 -21.89
N ARG A 59 9.66 -2.23 -21.61
CA ARG A 59 10.52 -2.88 -20.62
C ARG A 59 11.97 -3.03 -21.10
N GLU A 60 12.21 -3.28 -22.38
CA GLU A 60 13.56 -3.31 -22.96
C GLU A 60 14.26 -1.95 -22.86
N LYS A 61 13.53 -0.84 -23.08
CA LYS A 61 14.04 0.52 -22.84
C LYS A 61 14.43 0.78 -21.38
N GLN A 62 13.84 0.05 -20.45
CA GLN A 62 14.17 0.12 -19.03
C GLN A 62 15.34 -0.80 -18.64
N GLY A 63 15.92 -1.54 -19.60
CA GLY A 63 17.08 -2.40 -19.39
C GLY A 63 16.75 -3.87 -19.07
N TYR A 64 15.49 -4.28 -19.21
CA TYR A 64 15.11 -5.69 -19.04
C TYR A 64 15.34 -6.51 -20.31
N ARG A 65 15.75 -7.77 -20.15
CA ARG A 65 15.77 -8.75 -21.23
C ARG A 65 14.53 -9.63 -21.15
N ILE A 66 13.70 -9.59 -22.19
CA ILE A 66 12.42 -10.30 -22.19
C ILE A 66 12.55 -11.64 -22.90
N GLN A 67 12.23 -12.72 -22.19
CA GLN A 67 12.08 -14.06 -22.77
C GLN A 67 10.62 -14.47 -22.71
N VAL A 68 10.00 -14.69 -23.87
CA VAL A 68 8.59 -15.14 -23.97
C VAL A 68 8.53 -16.65 -24.13
N LEU A 69 7.83 -17.31 -23.21
CA LEU A 69 7.51 -18.73 -23.23
C LEU A 69 6.06 -18.95 -23.68
N ALA A 70 5.81 -20.07 -24.35
CA ALA A 70 4.44 -20.51 -24.61
C ALA A 70 3.80 -21.08 -23.33
N PRO A 71 2.48 -20.97 -23.17
CA PRO A 71 1.76 -21.60 -22.06
C PRO A 71 1.87 -23.14 -22.15
N SER A 72 2.04 -23.80 -21.02
CA SER A 72 2.01 -25.26 -20.93
C SER A 72 0.61 -25.79 -20.63
N ASN A 73 0.37 -27.09 -20.86
CA ASN A 73 -0.93 -27.72 -20.58
C ASN A 73 -1.22 -27.96 -19.09
N SER A 74 -0.23 -27.79 -18.21
CA SER A 74 -0.36 -27.97 -16.77
C SER A 74 0.49 -26.96 -16.00
N ALA A 75 0.11 -26.67 -14.76
CA ALA A 75 0.88 -25.78 -13.88
C ALA A 75 2.27 -26.35 -13.56
N PHE A 76 2.40 -27.67 -13.46
CA PHE A 76 3.68 -28.32 -13.17
C PHE A 76 4.66 -28.24 -14.34
N ASP A 77 4.17 -28.44 -15.56
CA ASP A 77 5.00 -28.28 -16.76
C ASP A 77 5.35 -26.81 -16.98
N GLN A 78 4.41 -25.90 -16.67
CA GLN A 78 4.66 -24.46 -16.71
C GLN A 78 5.75 -24.04 -15.71
N TYR A 79 5.68 -24.54 -14.48
CA TYR A 79 6.72 -24.35 -13.46
C TYR A 79 8.08 -24.82 -13.98
N LYS A 80 8.17 -26.05 -14.52
CA LYS A 80 9.44 -26.58 -15.07
C LYS A 80 10.00 -25.68 -16.17
N ALA A 81 9.17 -25.24 -17.10
CA ALA A 81 9.58 -24.36 -18.20
C ALA A 81 10.11 -23.01 -17.68
N ILE A 82 9.49 -22.45 -16.64
CA ILE A 82 9.96 -21.22 -15.98
C ILE A 82 11.32 -21.46 -15.31
N ILE A 83 11.48 -22.55 -14.53
CA ILE A 83 12.73 -22.83 -13.83
C ILE A 83 13.88 -23.11 -14.82
N GLU A 84 13.63 -23.87 -15.88
CA GLU A 84 14.61 -24.12 -16.93
C GLU A 84 15.01 -22.81 -17.64
N ALA A 85 14.05 -21.95 -17.94
CA ALA A 85 14.34 -20.63 -18.50
C ALA A 85 15.08 -19.71 -17.52
N ALA A 86 14.93 -19.91 -16.22
CA ALA A 86 15.55 -19.14 -15.16
C ALA A 86 16.97 -19.61 -14.78
N ASP A 87 17.38 -20.82 -15.17
CA ASP A 87 18.66 -21.41 -14.75
C ASP A 87 19.84 -20.45 -14.98
N LYS A 88 20.61 -20.20 -13.91
CA LYS A 88 21.79 -19.32 -13.87
C LYS A 88 21.56 -17.86 -14.28
N LYS A 89 20.31 -17.40 -14.34
CA LYS A 89 19.96 -16.01 -14.65
C LYS A 89 19.60 -15.22 -13.39
N GLN A 90 19.72 -13.89 -13.50
CA GLN A 90 19.16 -12.98 -12.51
C GLN A 90 17.75 -12.58 -12.95
N ILE A 91 16.75 -13.27 -12.43
CA ILE A 91 15.34 -13.02 -12.75
C ILE A 91 14.83 -11.81 -11.99
N ALA A 92 14.35 -10.80 -12.71
CA ALA A 92 13.63 -9.66 -12.14
C ALA A 92 12.19 -10.00 -11.80
N ALA A 93 11.50 -10.73 -12.69
CA ALA A 93 10.11 -11.13 -12.50
C ALA A 93 9.67 -12.21 -13.50
N VAL A 94 8.54 -12.85 -13.18
CA VAL A 94 7.74 -13.66 -14.09
C VAL A 94 6.39 -12.98 -14.33
N VAL A 95 6.02 -12.78 -15.59
CA VAL A 95 4.74 -12.16 -16.00
C VAL A 95 3.87 -13.20 -16.70
N LEU A 96 2.66 -13.43 -16.18
CA LEU A 96 1.69 -14.32 -16.80
C LEU A 96 0.68 -13.48 -17.59
N VAL A 97 0.64 -13.63 -18.91
CA VAL A 97 -0.21 -12.85 -19.81
C VAL A 97 -1.30 -13.75 -20.38
N GLY A 98 -2.44 -13.73 -19.69
CA GLY A 98 -3.61 -14.54 -19.97
C GLY A 98 -4.32 -14.93 -18.68
N ASP A 99 -5.63 -15.18 -18.79
CA ASP A 99 -6.46 -15.60 -17.68
C ASP A 99 -6.13 -17.03 -17.20
N ALA A 100 -6.61 -17.43 -16.03
CA ALA A 100 -6.44 -18.79 -15.52
C ALA A 100 -7.62 -19.71 -15.89
N PRO A 101 -7.39 -21.03 -16.01
CA PRO A 101 -8.47 -21.99 -16.16
C PRO A 101 -9.44 -21.94 -14.98
N SER A 102 -10.74 -22.09 -15.25
CA SER A 102 -11.78 -22.05 -14.21
C SER A 102 -11.84 -23.34 -13.38
N GLY A 103 -10.92 -23.51 -12.42
CA GLY A 103 -10.89 -24.58 -11.43
C GLY A 103 -9.80 -25.63 -11.66
N LYS A 104 -9.45 -26.36 -10.58
CA LYS A 104 -8.33 -27.30 -10.57
C LYS A 104 -8.46 -28.40 -11.62
N GLY A 105 -7.32 -28.74 -12.22
CA GLY A 105 -7.17 -29.91 -13.09
C GLY A 105 -7.81 -29.73 -14.47
N LYS A 106 -8.41 -28.57 -14.73
CA LYS A 106 -8.85 -28.20 -16.08
C LYS A 106 -7.62 -27.78 -16.89
N PRO A 107 -7.40 -28.37 -18.06
CA PRO A 107 -6.37 -27.87 -18.96
C PRO A 107 -6.73 -26.45 -19.39
N PRO A 108 -5.73 -25.59 -19.65
CA PRO A 108 -5.97 -24.28 -20.23
C PRO A 108 -6.63 -24.40 -21.60
N VAL A 109 -7.59 -23.53 -21.86
CA VAL A 109 -8.29 -23.44 -23.15
C VAL A 109 -7.87 -22.16 -23.86
N GLY A 110 -7.44 -22.30 -25.11
CA GLY A 110 -7.02 -21.17 -25.94
C GLY A 110 -5.85 -20.41 -25.32
N ILE A 111 -6.09 -19.16 -24.93
CA ILE A 111 -5.08 -18.22 -24.44
C ILE A 111 -4.86 -18.25 -22.91
N GLU A 112 -5.53 -19.15 -22.19
CA GLU A 112 -5.37 -19.30 -20.75
C GLU A 112 -3.96 -19.75 -20.35
N ILE A 113 -3.49 -19.28 -19.20
CA ILE A 113 -2.21 -19.68 -18.58
C ILE A 113 -2.51 -20.47 -17.31
N PRO A 114 -2.01 -21.71 -17.17
CA PRO A 114 -2.30 -22.52 -15.99
C PRO A 114 -1.84 -21.84 -14.70
N THR A 115 -2.52 -22.14 -13.60
CA THR A 115 -2.17 -21.71 -12.24
C THR A 115 -2.04 -22.93 -11.33
N ALA A 116 -1.26 -22.81 -10.25
CA ALA A 116 -1.10 -23.91 -9.31
C ALA A 116 -2.25 -23.98 -8.31
N TYR A 117 -2.48 -25.18 -7.77
CA TYR A 117 -3.46 -25.43 -6.72
C TYR A 117 -2.78 -26.13 -5.56
N ILE A 118 -2.76 -25.49 -4.39
CA ILE A 118 -2.23 -26.06 -3.15
C ILE A 118 -3.36 -26.35 -2.17
N SER A 119 -3.18 -27.38 -1.34
CA SER A 119 -4.17 -27.76 -0.34
C SER A 119 -4.30 -26.70 0.75
N ALA A 120 -5.53 -26.26 1.00
CA ALA A 120 -5.91 -25.48 2.16
C ALA A 120 -5.85 -26.34 3.43
N LYS A 121 -5.34 -25.79 4.53
CA LYS A 121 -5.27 -26.40 5.86
C LYS A 121 -5.95 -25.52 6.91
N VAL A 122 -5.61 -24.24 7.02
CA VAL A 122 -6.18 -23.34 8.04
C VAL A 122 -7.52 -22.80 7.58
N ASN A 123 -7.57 -22.12 6.44
CA ASN A 123 -8.80 -21.49 5.95
C ASN A 123 -9.92 -22.49 5.62
N LEU A 124 -9.59 -23.75 5.32
CA LEU A 124 -10.56 -24.85 5.17
C LEU A 124 -11.42 -25.04 6.43
N LEU A 125 -10.85 -24.84 7.61
CA LEU A 125 -11.56 -24.93 8.90
C LEU A 125 -12.62 -23.84 9.07
N PHE A 126 -12.57 -22.80 8.23
CA PHE A 126 -13.43 -21.62 8.28
C PHE A 126 -14.28 -21.49 6.99
N GLY A 127 -14.55 -22.61 6.32
CA GLY A 127 -15.49 -22.67 5.19
C GLY A 127 -14.90 -22.29 3.83
N SER A 128 -13.58 -22.24 3.71
CA SER A 128 -12.89 -22.13 2.41
C SER A 128 -13.01 -23.43 1.61
N GLU A 129 -12.84 -23.33 0.29
CA GLU A 129 -12.57 -24.47 -0.57
C GLU A 129 -11.28 -25.22 -0.14
N PRO A 130 -11.18 -26.54 -0.37
CA PRO A 130 -10.00 -27.34 0.02
C PRO A 130 -8.71 -26.99 -0.73
N GLU A 131 -8.79 -26.08 -1.70
CA GLU A 131 -7.68 -25.78 -2.61
C GLU A 131 -7.58 -24.28 -2.88
N ILE A 132 -6.36 -23.78 -2.88
CA ILE A 132 -5.99 -22.39 -3.09
C ILE A 132 -5.34 -22.29 -4.47
N ALA A 133 -5.96 -21.53 -5.37
CA ALA A 133 -5.34 -21.13 -6.63
C ALA A 133 -4.26 -20.08 -6.35
N THR A 134 -3.06 -20.30 -6.90
CA THR A 134 -1.90 -19.45 -6.64
C THR A 134 -0.87 -19.50 -7.77
N ASP A 135 -0.34 -18.34 -8.15
CA ASP A 135 0.77 -18.25 -9.10
C ASP A 135 2.14 -18.31 -8.41
N ASN A 136 2.19 -18.21 -7.07
CA ASN A 136 3.45 -18.24 -6.31
C ASN A 136 4.23 -19.54 -6.50
N ARG A 137 3.52 -20.66 -6.66
CA ARG A 137 4.13 -21.98 -6.82
C ARG A 137 4.73 -22.22 -8.19
N LEU A 138 4.45 -21.34 -9.15
CA LEU A 138 5.11 -21.38 -10.45
C LEU A 138 6.54 -20.82 -10.37
N VAL A 139 6.89 -20.16 -9.26
CA VAL A 139 8.18 -19.48 -9.05
C VAL A 139 8.84 -19.87 -7.72
N ASP A 140 8.44 -20.99 -7.13
CA ASP A 140 8.97 -21.58 -5.88
C ASP A 140 9.99 -22.68 -6.26
N VAL A 141 11.22 -22.25 -6.56
CA VAL A 141 12.34 -23.03 -7.10
C VAL A 141 12.83 -24.04 -6.07
N ASP A 142 13.07 -23.60 -4.84
CA ASP A 142 13.64 -24.44 -3.78
C ASP A 142 12.58 -25.23 -2.99
N ARG A 143 11.29 -24.96 -3.23
CA ARG A 143 10.14 -25.63 -2.63
C ARG A 143 10.02 -25.37 -1.13
N ASP A 144 10.53 -24.23 -0.65
CA ASP A 144 10.44 -23.80 0.74
C ASP A 144 9.07 -23.18 1.11
N ARG A 145 8.20 -23.03 0.11
CA ARG A 145 6.86 -22.42 0.18
C ARG A 145 6.78 -20.91 0.03
N LEU A 146 7.88 -20.28 -0.34
CA LEU A 146 7.97 -18.88 -0.68
C LEU A 146 8.29 -18.74 -2.16
N PRO A 147 7.79 -17.70 -2.84
CA PRO A 147 8.21 -17.44 -4.21
C PRO A 147 9.67 -16.95 -4.23
N ASP A 148 10.51 -17.47 -5.11
CA ASP A 148 11.88 -16.98 -5.33
C ASP A 148 11.90 -15.70 -6.18
N PHE A 149 10.92 -15.56 -7.06
CA PHE A 149 10.82 -14.44 -7.99
C PHE A 149 9.53 -13.64 -7.80
N PRO A 150 9.53 -12.32 -8.04
CA PRO A 150 8.31 -11.56 -8.23
C PRO A 150 7.46 -12.16 -9.35
N VAL A 151 6.17 -12.41 -9.08
CA VAL A 151 5.21 -12.91 -10.06
C VAL A 151 3.95 -12.05 -10.07
N GLY A 152 3.42 -11.79 -11.26
CA GLY A 152 2.13 -11.11 -11.44
C GLY A 152 1.41 -11.60 -12.70
N ARG A 153 0.08 -11.56 -12.66
CA ARG A 153 -0.80 -12.00 -13.75
C ARG A 153 -1.56 -10.83 -14.35
N ILE A 154 -1.53 -10.72 -15.68
CA ILE A 154 -2.39 -9.86 -16.49
C ILE A 154 -3.48 -10.78 -17.08
N PRO A 155 -4.65 -10.91 -16.42
CA PRO A 155 -5.66 -11.96 -16.68
C PRO A 155 -6.57 -11.57 -17.86
N VAL A 156 -5.97 -11.40 -19.03
CA VAL A 156 -6.67 -10.99 -20.25
C VAL A 156 -7.27 -12.20 -20.96
N ARG A 157 -8.44 -12.00 -21.56
CA ARG A 157 -9.16 -12.96 -22.41
C ARG A 157 -9.24 -12.49 -23.87
N THR A 158 -8.73 -11.30 -24.18
CA THR A 158 -8.65 -10.77 -25.54
C THR A 158 -7.41 -9.90 -25.75
N VAL A 159 -7.03 -9.71 -27.01
CA VAL A 159 -5.96 -8.78 -27.39
C VAL A 159 -6.29 -7.33 -27.01
N ASP A 160 -7.56 -6.92 -27.04
CA ASP A 160 -7.95 -5.54 -26.74
C ASP A 160 -7.93 -5.23 -25.24
N GLU A 161 -8.27 -6.21 -24.39
CA GLU A 161 -8.03 -6.11 -22.95
C GLU A 161 -6.53 -5.98 -22.65
N LEU A 162 -5.67 -6.74 -23.34
CA LEU A 162 -4.22 -6.61 -23.19
C LEU A 162 -3.73 -5.22 -23.60
N LYS A 163 -4.13 -4.73 -24.78
CA LYS A 163 -3.79 -3.36 -25.22
C LYS A 163 -4.25 -2.32 -24.22
N THR A 164 -5.41 -2.51 -23.61
CA THR A 164 -5.95 -1.61 -22.58
C THR A 164 -5.02 -1.56 -21.35
N VAL A 165 -4.65 -2.72 -20.80
CA VAL A 165 -3.76 -2.80 -19.63
C VAL A 165 -2.36 -2.25 -19.96
N VAL A 166 -1.79 -2.62 -21.11
CA VAL A 166 -0.48 -2.14 -21.57
C VAL A 166 -0.47 -0.62 -21.72
N SER A 167 -1.52 -0.05 -22.31
CA SER A 167 -1.66 1.40 -22.45
C SER A 167 -1.74 2.11 -21.09
N LYS A 168 -2.43 1.51 -20.10
CA LYS A 168 -2.45 2.04 -18.73
C LYS A 168 -1.06 2.03 -18.10
N ILE A 169 -0.31 0.93 -18.23
CA ILE A 169 1.07 0.79 -17.70
C ILE A 169 1.98 1.87 -18.29
N ILE A 170 2.01 1.99 -19.63
CA ILE A 170 2.87 2.96 -20.31
C ILE A 170 2.49 4.39 -19.91
N ARG A 171 1.19 4.72 -19.80
CA ARG A 171 0.72 6.03 -19.35
C ARG A 171 1.09 6.31 -17.88
N TYR A 172 0.96 5.31 -17.01
CA TYR A 172 1.29 5.46 -15.59
C TYR A 172 2.78 5.76 -15.39
N GLU A 173 3.64 5.06 -16.13
CA GLU A 173 5.09 5.21 -16.02
C GLU A 173 5.66 6.38 -16.83
N ASN A 174 4.88 6.95 -17.75
CA ASN A 174 5.21 8.16 -18.51
C ASN A 174 4.18 9.26 -18.20
N PRO A 175 4.18 9.80 -16.97
CA PRO A 175 3.25 10.84 -16.54
C PRO A 175 3.35 12.11 -17.39
N THR A 176 2.22 12.79 -17.51
CA THR A 176 2.16 14.17 -18.00
C THR A 176 1.37 15.01 -17.00
N GLY A 177 1.90 16.17 -16.60
CA GLY A 177 1.23 17.05 -15.63
C GLY A 177 1.36 16.59 -14.17
N SER A 178 0.72 17.38 -13.29
CA SER A 178 0.79 17.24 -11.82
C SER A 178 0.58 15.80 -11.36
N GLN A 179 1.36 15.41 -10.35
CA GLN A 179 1.32 14.08 -9.75
C GLN A 179 0.92 14.14 -8.27
N SER A 180 0.31 15.25 -7.86
CA SER A 180 -0.10 15.51 -6.48
C SER A 180 -0.96 14.40 -5.84
N TRP A 181 -1.72 13.65 -6.63
CA TRP A 181 -2.48 12.46 -6.17
C TRP A 181 -1.60 11.39 -5.52
N GLN A 182 -0.31 11.32 -5.85
CA GLN A 182 0.62 10.34 -5.24
C GLN A 182 0.88 10.61 -3.75
N ARG A 183 0.51 11.78 -3.22
CA ARG A 183 0.58 12.06 -1.77
C ARG A 183 -0.53 11.40 -0.96
N ASP A 184 -1.56 10.89 -1.63
CA ASP A 184 -2.76 10.39 -1.00
C ASP A 184 -2.67 8.88 -0.73
N PHE A 185 -3.23 8.47 0.42
CA PHE A 185 -3.42 7.09 0.84
C PHE A 185 -4.85 6.92 1.35
N HIS A 186 -5.67 6.18 0.62
CA HIS A 186 -7.10 6.05 0.93
C HIS A 186 -7.40 4.68 1.55
N CYS A 187 -7.99 4.67 2.75
CA CYS A 187 -8.46 3.47 3.42
C CYS A 187 -9.98 3.40 3.46
N ILE A 188 -10.54 2.26 3.06
CA ILE A 188 -11.95 1.92 3.21
C ILE A 188 -12.02 0.70 4.13
N ALA A 189 -12.83 0.77 5.18
CA ALA A 189 -12.99 -0.30 6.15
C ALA A 189 -14.45 -0.77 6.23
N GLY A 190 -14.65 -2.09 6.16
CA GLY A 190 -15.86 -2.79 6.56
C GLY A 190 -15.90 -3.02 8.07
N VAL A 191 -17.05 -3.47 8.60
CA VAL A 191 -17.16 -3.88 10.02
C VAL A 191 -16.73 -5.34 10.14
N GLY A 192 -15.91 -5.66 11.14
CA GLY A 192 -15.40 -7.02 11.33
C GLY A 192 -16.51 -8.04 11.56
N GLY A 193 -17.42 -7.77 12.50
CA GLY A 193 -18.53 -8.68 12.81
C GLY A 193 -18.10 -9.90 13.62
N PHE A 194 -16.93 -9.86 14.25
CA PHE A 194 -16.39 -10.97 15.07
C PHE A 194 -16.83 -10.89 16.53
N GLY A 195 -17.54 -9.83 16.91
CA GLY A 195 -17.95 -9.54 18.27
C GLY A 195 -17.30 -8.26 18.79
N ALA A 196 -17.99 -7.57 19.70
CA ALA A 196 -17.64 -6.20 20.08
C ALA A 196 -16.23 -6.05 20.69
N LEU A 197 -15.71 -7.09 21.35
CA LEU A 197 -14.37 -7.06 21.94
C LEU A 197 -13.29 -7.29 20.87
N GLN A 198 -13.45 -8.32 20.04
CA GLN A 198 -12.53 -8.66 18.95
C GLN A 198 -12.45 -7.52 17.94
N ASP A 199 -13.60 -6.96 17.54
CA ASP A 199 -13.66 -5.86 16.59
C ASP A 199 -12.90 -4.63 17.12
N LYS A 200 -13.06 -4.28 18.41
CA LYS A 200 -12.28 -3.19 19.04
C LYS A 200 -10.77 -3.45 19.05
N MET A 201 -10.34 -4.69 19.27
CA MET A 201 -8.91 -5.04 19.23
C MET A 201 -8.36 -4.93 17.82
N ILE A 202 -9.08 -5.44 16.82
CA ILE A 202 -8.73 -5.35 15.40
C ILE A 202 -8.67 -3.88 14.96
N GLU A 203 -9.66 -3.07 15.32
CA GLU A 203 -9.68 -1.63 15.04
C GLU A 203 -8.49 -0.90 15.68
N SER A 204 -8.12 -1.27 16.91
CA SER A 204 -6.95 -0.71 17.60
C SER A 204 -5.64 -1.09 16.90
N ALA A 205 -5.50 -2.35 16.52
CA ALA A 205 -4.35 -2.84 15.76
C ALA A 205 -4.24 -2.12 14.41
N ALA A 206 -5.33 -2.05 13.63
CA ALA A 206 -5.36 -1.35 12.35
C ALA A 206 -4.96 0.13 12.49
N ARG A 207 -5.49 0.84 13.51
CA ARG A 207 -5.13 2.24 13.81
C ARG A 207 -3.63 2.38 14.08
N LYS A 208 -3.05 1.47 14.86
CA LYS A 208 -1.63 1.45 15.21
C LYS A 208 -0.76 1.16 13.99
N LEU A 209 -1.14 0.17 13.18
CA LEU A 209 -0.42 -0.20 11.95
C LEU A 209 -0.40 0.95 10.94
N LEU A 210 -1.55 1.57 10.69
CA LEU A 210 -1.65 2.70 9.76
C LEU A 210 -0.91 3.94 10.29
N GLY A 211 -1.00 4.20 11.59
CA GLY A 211 -0.30 5.31 12.25
C GLY A 211 1.22 5.21 12.13
N ASP A 212 1.78 4.02 12.32
CA ASP A 212 3.22 3.77 12.27
C ASP A 212 3.75 3.45 10.87
N GLY A 213 2.94 2.81 10.02
CA GLY A 213 3.39 2.23 8.75
C GLY A 213 3.37 3.22 7.58
N VAL A 214 2.40 4.13 7.54
CA VAL A 214 2.36 5.18 6.51
C VAL A 214 3.28 6.34 6.96
N PRO A 215 4.13 6.95 6.12
CA PRO A 215 4.95 8.10 6.52
C PRO A 215 4.13 9.38 6.69
N ALA A 216 4.44 10.24 7.66
CA ALA A 216 3.63 11.42 8.03
C ALA A 216 3.44 12.47 6.91
N HIS A 217 4.31 12.48 5.89
CA HIS A 217 4.18 13.34 4.72
C HIS A 217 3.11 12.91 3.71
N PHE A 218 2.55 11.70 3.84
CA PHE A 218 1.36 11.30 3.09
C PHE A 218 0.09 11.78 3.80
N ARG A 219 -0.88 12.23 3.01
CA ARG A 219 -2.24 12.47 3.47
C ARG A 219 -2.99 11.15 3.47
N MET A 220 -3.57 10.80 4.61
CA MET A 220 -4.33 9.57 4.77
C MET A 220 -5.80 9.88 5.04
N THR A 221 -6.71 9.20 4.34
CA THR A 221 -8.14 9.25 4.64
C THR A 221 -8.67 7.90 5.06
N MET A 222 -9.72 7.89 5.88
CA MET A 222 -10.47 6.72 6.29
C MET A 222 -11.96 6.90 5.98
N THR A 223 -12.55 5.87 5.37
CA THR A 223 -13.99 5.73 5.16
C THR A 223 -14.44 4.43 5.81
N TYR A 224 -15.10 4.51 6.96
CA TYR A 224 -15.42 3.35 7.79
C TYR A 224 -16.92 3.04 7.79
N ALA A 225 -17.31 1.83 7.41
CA ALA A 225 -18.68 1.31 7.25
C ALA A 225 -19.44 1.11 8.57
N SER A 226 -19.18 1.94 9.58
CA SER A 226 -19.88 1.95 10.86
C SER A 226 -20.50 3.31 11.07
N TRP A 227 -21.82 3.43 10.99
CA TRP A 227 -22.56 4.70 11.16
C TRP A 227 -22.27 5.40 12.50
N ARG A 228 -21.70 4.67 13.48
CA ARG A 228 -21.25 5.22 14.77
C ARG A 228 -19.90 5.93 14.70
N SER A 229 -19.10 5.64 13.67
CA SER A 229 -17.75 6.17 13.49
C SER A 229 -17.77 7.61 12.96
N PRO A 230 -16.88 8.49 13.45
CA PRO A 230 -16.68 9.81 12.85
C PRO A 230 -16.17 9.74 11.39
N PHE A 231 -15.64 8.59 10.97
CA PHE A 231 -15.19 8.33 9.60
C PHE A 231 -16.25 7.69 8.70
N CYS A 232 -17.51 7.66 9.13
CA CYS A 232 -18.62 7.21 8.29
C CYS A 232 -19.33 8.42 7.67
N PRO A 233 -19.41 8.52 6.33
CA PRO A 233 -20.28 9.49 5.64
C PRO A 233 -21.75 9.09 5.82
N ASP A 234 -22.68 9.73 5.10
CA ASP A 234 -24.02 9.18 4.90
C ASP A 234 -23.96 7.70 4.48
N PRO A 235 -24.45 6.75 5.30
CA PRO A 235 -24.39 5.32 5.01
C PRO A 235 -25.14 4.92 3.73
N ASN A 236 -26.15 5.69 3.32
CA ASN A 236 -26.88 5.47 2.07
C ASN A 236 -26.01 5.76 0.84
N ARG A 237 -25.00 6.61 0.99
CA ARG A 237 -24.06 7.01 -0.06
C ARG A 237 -22.69 6.34 0.09
N PHE A 238 -22.55 5.37 0.99
CA PHE A 238 -21.25 4.80 1.32
C PHE A 238 -20.54 4.19 0.10
N GLY A 239 -21.28 3.49 -0.76
CA GLY A 239 -20.73 2.94 -2.00
C GLY A 239 -20.30 4.01 -3.00
N GLU A 240 -21.02 5.13 -3.07
CA GLU A 240 -20.63 6.30 -3.88
C GLU A 240 -19.34 6.92 -3.34
N VAL A 241 -19.27 7.19 -2.03
CA VAL A 241 -18.08 7.77 -1.39
C VAL A 241 -16.87 6.84 -1.50
N THR A 242 -17.08 5.53 -1.46
CA THR A 242 -16.04 4.51 -1.72
C THR A 242 -15.47 4.67 -3.14
N LEU A 243 -16.33 4.80 -4.14
CA LEU A 243 -15.92 5.03 -5.53
C LEU A 243 -15.28 6.41 -5.71
N ASP A 244 -15.79 7.45 -5.05
CA ASP A 244 -15.20 8.79 -5.09
C ASP A 244 -13.76 8.78 -4.57
N ARG A 245 -13.48 8.03 -3.49
CA ARG A 245 -12.12 7.84 -2.99
C ARG A 245 -11.23 7.06 -3.95
N LEU A 246 -11.75 6.06 -4.64
CA LEU A 246 -10.99 5.37 -5.69
C LEU A 246 -10.68 6.30 -6.86
N ASN A 247 -11.67 7.09 -7.30
CA ASN A 247 -11.61 7.96 -8.46
C ASN A 247 -10.82 9.25 -8.23
N ALA A 248 -10.69 9.69 -6.97
CA ALA A 248 -9.85 10.83 -6.59
C ALA A 248 -8.37 10.63 -6.94
N GLY A 249 -7.92 9.37 -6.99
CA GLY A 249 -6.53 9.01 -7.20
C GLY A 249 -5.74 9.03 -5.90
N SER A 250 -4.91 8.01 -5.69
CA SER A 250 -4.01 7.87 -4.55
C SER A 250 -2.83 6.99 -4.94
N LEU A 251 -1.73 7.01 -4.17
CA LEU A 251 -0.65 6.03 -4.40
C LEU A 251 -1.15 4.61 -4.12
N TYR A 252 -1.85 4.46 -2.99
CA TYR A 252 -2.51 3.23 -2.60
C TYR A 252 -3.97 3.50 -2.22
N TRP A 253 -4.84 2.58 -2.64
CA TRP A 253 -6.23 2.51 -2.21
C TRP A 253 -6.40 1.15 -1.52
N VAL A 254 -6.74 1.15 -0.24
CA VAL A 254 -6.76 -0.05 0.61
C VAL A 254 -8.17 -0.30 1.10
N TYR A 255 -8.71 -1.47 0.78
CA TYR A 255 -9.94 -1.99 1.36
C TYR A 255 -9.62 -3.05 2.42
N MET A 256 -10.27 -2.95 3.58
CA MET A 256 -10.15 -3.89 4.70
C MET A 256 -11.55 -4.34 5.11
N GLY A 257 -11.89 -5.62 4.94
CA GLY A 257 -13.22 -6.10 5.30
C GLY A 257 -13.58 -7.41 4.63
N HIS A 258 -14.88 -7.71 4.57
CA HIS A 258 -15.37 -8.90 3.89
C HIS A 258 -15.44 -8.71 2.37
N GLY A 259 -15.28 -9.80 1.64
CA GLY A 259 -15.30 -9.79 0.19
C GLY A 259 -15.84 -11.09 -0.36
N LEU A 260 -16.46 -10.97 -1.53
CA LEU A 260 -16.86 -12.07 -2.39
C LEU A 260 -16.20 -11.88 -3.76
N ARG A 261 -16.37 -12.88 -4.63
CA ARG A 261 -15.75 -12.88 -5.97
C ARG A 261 -16.07 -11.62 -6.77
N THR A 262 -17.28 -11.07 -6.64
CA THR A 262 -17.76 -9.94 -7.45
C THR A 262 -18.38 -8.79 -6.65
N GLU A 263 -18.29 -8.81 -5.32
CA GLU A 263 -18.78 -7.73 -4.45
C GLU A 263 -17.96 -7.63 -3.15
N LEU A 264 -17.97 -6.45 -2.54
CA LEU A 264 -17.45 -6.22 -1.18
C LEU A 264 -18.60 -6.28 -0.17
N ASP A 265 -18.26 -6.12 1.11
CA ASP A 265 -19.22 -6.11 2.20
C ASP A 265 -20.32 -5.02 2.07
N ARG A 266 -21.28 -5.05 3.00
CA ARG A 266 -22.39 -4.11 3.08
C ARG A 266 -22.35 -3.31 4.39
N VAL A 267 -22.79 -2.08 4.31
CA VAL A 267 -23.05 -1.22 5.48
C VAL A 267 -24.40 -1.60 6.07
N LEU A 268 -24.39 -2.02 7.35
CA LEU A 268 -25.61 -2.31 8.09
C LEU A 268 -26.18 -1.00 8.67
N ILE A 269 -27.42 -0.70 8.31
CA ILE A 269 -28.13 0.50 8.74
C ILE A 269 -29.37 0.06 9.55
N PRO A 270 -29.57 0.54 10.79
CA PRO A 270 -30.74 0.19 11.58
C PRO A 270 -32.05 0.49 10.84
N ASN A 271 -32.96 -0.50 10.83
CA ASN A 271 -34.29 -0.41 10.22
C ASN A 271 -34.29 -0.07 8.71
N GLN A 272 -33.19 -0.36 8.00
CA GLN A 272 -33.07 -0.11 6.56
C GLN A 272 -32.37 -1.30 5.86
N PRO A 273 -32.60 -1.47 4.55
CA PRO A 273 -31.83 -2.42 3.77
C PRO A 273 -30.33 -2.10 3.83
N PRO A 274 -29.45 -3.13 3.88
CA PRO A 274 -28.01 -2.92 3.88
C PRO A 274 -27.54 -2.35 2.54
N GLN A 275 -26.57 -1.44 2.60
CA GLN A 275 -26.03 -0.75 1.42
C GLN A 275 -24.70 -1.36 1.00
N SER A 276 -24.53 -1.67 -0.28
CA SER A 276 -23.29 -2.32 -0.74
C SER A 276 -22.13 -1.34 -0.78
N ILE A 277 -20.94 -1.75 -0.34
CA ILE A 277 -19.72 -0.95 -0.43
C ILE A 277 -19.26 -0.87 -1.90
N MET A 278 -19.20 -2.02 -2.58
CA MET A 278 -18.89 -2.08 -4.02
C MET A 278 -19.42 -3.39 -4.60
N THR A 279 -19.98 -3.34 -5.81
CA THR A 279 -20.47 -4.52 -6.53
C THR A 279 -19.87 -4.56 -7.94
N ARG A 280 -20.06 -5.67 -8.67
CA ARG A 280 -19.80 -5.74 -10.11
C ARG A 280 -20.38 -4.57 -10.90
N SER A 281 -21.60 -4.15 -10.57
CA SER A 281 -22.27 -3.02 -11.24
C SER A 281 -21.61 -1.67 -10.95
N SER A 282 -20.90 -1.55 -9.83
CA SER A 282 -20.17 -0.34 -9.42
C SER A 282 -18.96 -0.08 -10.33
N VAL A 283 -18.38 -1.13 -10.94
CA VAL A 283 -17.17 -1.02 -11.78
C VAL A 283 -17.35 -0.07 -12.95
N LYS A 284 -18.57 0.04 -13.50
CA LYS A 284 -18.89 0.97 -14.61
C LYS A 284 -18.66 2.45 -14.25
N ASN A 285 -18.66 2.78 -12.96
CA ASN A 285 -18.46 4.13 -12.44
C ASN A 285 -17.01 4.40 -12.02
N VAL A 286 -16.09 3.44 -12.24
CA VAL A 286 -14.68 3.61 -11.93
C VAL A 286 -14.03 4.53 -12.98
N ASN A 287 -13.41 5.59 -12.51
CA ASN A 287 -12.88 6.70 -13.29
C ASN A 287 -11.58 7.25 -12.66
N CYS A 288 -10.57 6.40 -12.49
CA CYS A 288 -9.24 6.72 -11.97
C CYS A 288 -8.39 7.54 -12.97
N VAL A 289 -8.95 8.61 -13.52
CA VAL A 289 -8.29 9.48 -14.51
C VAL A 289 -7.38 10.53 -13.86
N ASN A 290 -7.66 10.87 -12.59
CA ASN A 290 -6.85 11.81 -11.80
C ASN A 290 -5.59 11.17 -11.22
N GLY A 291 -5.53 9.83 -11.22
CA GLY A 291 -4.45 9.02 -10.69
C GLY A 291 -4.90 7.57 -10.61
N MET A 292 -4.08 6.62 -11.04
CA MET A 292 -4.42 5.19 -11.02
C MET A 292 -3.77 4.52 -9.79
N PRO A 293 -4.52 4.24 -8.72
CA PRO A 293 -3.93 3.67 -7.51
C PRO A 293 -3.52 2.22 -7.70
N VAL A 294 -2.60 1.76 -6.84
CA VAL A 294 -2.48 0.34 -6.52
C VAL A 294 -3.61 0.00 -5.54
N ALA A 295 -4.55 -0.84 -5.97
CA ALA A 295 -5.67 -1.26 -5.13
C ALA A 295 -5.29 -2.51 -4.31
N VAL A 296 -5.39 -2.44 -3.00
CA VAL A 296 -5.08 -3.54 -2.09
C VAL A 296 -6.37 -3.97 -1.39
N PHE A 297 -6.74 -5.24 -1.53
CA PHE A 297 -7.90 -5.83 -0.88
C PHE A 297 -7.46 -6.80 0.19
N LEU A 298 -7.56 -6.37 1.44
CA LEU A 298 -7.48 -7.21 2.62
C LEU A 298 -8.88 -7.81 2.86
N ALA A 299 -9.26 -8.75 1.99
CA ALA A 299 -10.59 -9.37 1.92
C ALA A 299 -10.58 -10.74 1.24
N CYS A 300 -11.63 -11.53 1.48
CA CYS A 300 -11.82 -12.85 0.85
C CYS A 300 -12.19 -12.72 -0.64
N TYR A 301 -11.75 -13.68 -1.46
CA TYR A 301 -12.21 -13.93 -2.84
C TYR A 301 -12.10 -12.83 -3.90
N VAL A 302 -11.73 -11.59 -3.55
CA VAL A 302 -11.61 -10.48 -4.52
C VAL A 302 -10.60 -10.80 -5.64
N GLY A 303 -9.58 -11.59 -5.30
CA GLY A 303 -8.54 -12.09 -6.20
C GLY A 303 -8.78 -13.50 -6.71
N ALA A 304 -10.01 -14.02 -6.70
CA ALA A 304 -10.31 -15.36 -7.18
C ALA A 304 -10.32 -15.42 -8.73
N TYR A 305 -9.17 -15.20 -9.35
CA TYR A 305 -9.03 -15.13 -10.80
C TYR A 305 -9.30 -16.46 -11.53
N ASP A 306 -9.45 -17.55 -10.78
CA ASP A 306 -9.83 -18.86 -11.31
C ASP A 306 -11.35 -19.14 -11.22
N SER A 307 -12.18 -18.12 -10.95
CA SER A 307 -13.63 -18.32 -11.01
C SER A 307 -14.15 -18.42 -12.44
N ILE A 308 -15.33 -19.02 -12.59
CA ILE A 308 -16.12 -19.00 -13.83
C ILE A 308 -16.45 -17.56 -14.27
N ALA A 309 -16.84 -16.70 -13.33
CA ALA A 309 -17.08 -15.29 -13.59
C ALA A 309 -15.83 -14.46 -13.25
N PRO A 310 -15.47 -13.44 -14.04
CA PRO A 310 -14.35 -12.58 -13.72
C PRO A 310 -14.48 -11.99 -12.31
N SER A 311 -13.46 -12.17 -11.49
CA SER A 311 -13.38 -11.61 -10.14
C SER A 311 -13.36 -10.08 -10.18
N MET A 312 -13.63 -9.45 -9.02
CA MET A 312 -13.58 -7.99 -8.91
C MET A 312 -12.18 -7.45 -9.22
N SER A 313 -11.11 -8.16 -8.84
CA SER A 313 -9.74 -7.76 -9.17
C SER A 313 -9.49 -7.70 -10.69
N GLU A 314 -9.93 -8.71 -11.45
CA GLU A 314 -9.86 -8.73 -12.91
C GLU A 314 -10.68 -7.59 -13.51
N GLN A 315 -11.94 -7.43 -13.07
CA GLN A 315 -12.82 -6.38 -13.58
C GLN A 315 -12.24 -4.98 -13.38
N LEU A 316 -11.63 -4.72 -12.21
CA LEU A 316 -10.98 -3.44 -11.91
C LEU A 316 -9.70 -3.23 -12.74
N LEU A 317 -8.85 -4.23 -12.85
CA LEU A 317 -7.61 -4.12 -13.65
C LEU A 317 -7.91 -3.99 -15.14
N LEU A 318 -8.90 -4.70 -15.68
CA LEU A 318 -9.21 -4.66 -17.11
C LEU A 318 -10.01 -3.40 -17.50
N HIS A 319 -10.62 -2.71 -16.53
CA HIS A 319 -11.28 -1.43 -16.79
C HIS A 319 -10.25 -0.37 -17.24
N ALA A 320 -10.50 0.27 -18.39
CA ALA A 320 -9.60 1.27 -19.00
C ALA A 320 -9.34 2.50 -18.11
N LYS A 321 -10.26 2.76 -17.18
CA LYS A 321 -10.16 3.83 -16.17
C LYS A 321 -10.06 3.27 -14.74
N GLY A 322 -9.70 2.00 -14.60
CA GLY A 322 -9.51 1.34 -13.31
C GLY A 322 -8.14 1.57 -12.68
N PRO A 323 -7.89 0.97 -11.50
CA PRO A 323 -6.57 0.97 -10.86
C PRO A 323 -5.48 0.40 -11.78
N ILE A 324 -4.22 0.68 -11.45
CA ILE A 324 -3.07 0.23 -12.24
C ILE A 324 -2.67 -1.22 -11.91
N ALA A 325 -2.95 -1.67 -10.69
CA ALA A 325 -2.71 -3.01 -10.21
C ALA A 325 -3.68 -3.33 -9.06
N VAL A 326 -3.94 -4.62 -8.85
CA VAL A 326 -4.74 -5.12 -7.74
C VAL A 326 -3.99 -6.22 -6.99
N ILE A 327 -3.91 -6.10 -5.66
CA ILE A 327 -3.40 -7.15 -4.76
C ILE A 327 -4.58 -7.68 -3.96
N ALA A 328 -4.86 -8.99 -4.04
CA ALA A 328 -6.04 -9.57 -3.41
C ALA A 328 -5.89 -11.07 -3.10
N GLY A 329 -6.67 -11.56 -2.13
CA GLY A 329 -6.78 -12.98 -1.77
C GLY A 329 -7.66 -13.78 -2.73
N SER A 330 -7.24 -14.99 -3.11
CA SER A 330 -7.99 -15.86 -4.03
C SER A 330 -9.09 -16.71 -3.37
N ARG A 331 -9.06 -16.84 -2.03
CA ARG A 331 -10.02 -17.62 -1.22
C ARG A 331 -10.34 -16.88 0.09
N VAL A 332 -10.89 -17.59 1.08
CA VAL A 332 -11.01 -17.09 2.45
C VAL A 332 -9.62 -16.75 2.98
N THR A 333 -9.50 -15.53 3.49
CA THR A 333 -8.32 -14.97 4.14
C THR A 333 -8.61 -14.78 5.62
N MET A 334 -7.63 -15.11 6.45
CA MET A 334 -7.73 -15.12 7.91
C MET A 334 -7.24 -13.78 8.49
N PRO A 335 -7.91 -13.20 9.49
CA PRO A 335 -7.63 -11.85 9.96
C PRO A 335 -6.19 -11.61 10.46
N TYR A 336 -5.57 -12.61 11.11
CA TYR A 336 -4.23 -12.44 11.68
C TYR A 336 -3.18 -12.36 10.57
N ALA A 337 -3.07 -13.39 9.72
CA ALA A 337 -2.10 -13.39 8.64
C ALA A 337 -2.35 -12.27 7.62
N MET A 338 -3.60 -11.86 7.42
CA MET A 338 -3.94 -10.67 6.64
C MET A 338 -3.41 -9.37 7.26
N SER A 339 -3.52 -9.21 8.59
CA SER A 339 -2.98 -8.04 9.29
C SER A 339 -1.45 -7.99 9.19
N VAL A 340 -0.80 -9.16 9.30
CA VAL A 340 0.65 -9.31 9.09
C VAL A 340 1.03 -8.97 7.65
N MET A 341 0.28 -9.44 6.66
CA MET A 341 0.53 -9.13 5.26
C MET A 341 0.38 -7.63 4.98
N GLY A 342 -0.65 -6.98 5.55
CA GLY A 342 -0.84 -5.53 5.48
C GLY A 342 0.34 -4.76 6.08
N GLU A 343 0.84 -5.19 7.23
CA GLU A 343 2.02 -4.61 7.87
C GLU A 343 3.29 -4.76 7.03
N ALA A 344 3.55 -5.96 6.51
CA ALA A 344 4.69 -6.23 5.65
C ALA A 344 4.65 -5.39 4.36
N MET A 345 3.46 -5.23 3.75
CA MET A 345 3.29 -4.36 2.58
C MET A 345 3.55 -2.89 2.89
N LEU A 346 3.12 -2.38 4.05
CA LEU A 346 3.44 -1.00 4.46
C LEU A 346 4.95 -0.81 4.64
N GLU A 347 5.63 -1.77 5.28
CA GLU A 347 7.08 -1.75 5.47
C GLU A 347 7.81 -1.68 4.11
N GLU A 348 7.53 -2.61 3.20
CA GLU A 348 8.23 -2.69 1.92
C GLU A 348 7.82 -1.55 0.95
N ALA A 349 6.59 -1.06 1.03
CA ALA A 349 6.14 0.06 0.20
C ALA A 349 6.85 1.38 0.59
N PHE A 350 7.02 1.65 1.88
CA PHE A 350 7.46 2.97 2.35
C PHE A 350 8.88 3.01 2.93
N ARG A 351 9.42 1.88 3.37
CA ARG A 351 10.79 1.78 3.95
C ARG A 351 11.71 0.89 3.11
N GLY A 352 11.14 -0.02 2.31
CA GLY A 352 11.89 -0.85 1.37
C GLY A 352 12.41 -0.06 0.16
N ASP A 353 13.63 -0.39 -0.26
CA ASP A 353 14.28 0.17 -1.45
C ASP A 353 13.95 -0.69 -2.69
N HIS A 354 12.69 -0.59 -3.12
CA HIS A 354 12.14 -1.33 -4.25
C HIS A 354 11.63 -0.38 -5.32
N GLU A 355 12.08 -0.59 -6.56
CA GLU A 355 11.58 0.14 -7.72
C GLU A 355 10.23 -0.39 -8.21
N THR A 356 10.00 -1.71 -8.14
CA THR A 356 8.82 -2.35 -8.76
C THR A 356 7.81 -2.85 -7.73
N LEU A 357 6.54 -2.84 -8.10
CA LEU A 357 5.45 -3.35 -7.28
C LEU A 357 5.63 -4.84 -6.97
N GLY A 358 6.11 -5.62 -7.94
CA GLY A 358 6.41 -7.04 -7.75
C GLY A 358 7.48 -7.26 -6.68
N SER A 359 8.52 -6.42 -6.63
CA SER A 359 9.57 -6.53 -5.59
C SER A 359 9.03 -6.19 -4.20
N VAL A 360 8.22 -5.12 -4.08
CA VAL A 360 7.52 -4.77 -2.83
C VAL A 360 6.69 -5.95 -2.33
N PHE A 361 5.88 -6.53 -3.21
CA PHE A 361 4.97 -7.61 -2.84
C PHE A 361 5.69 -8.94 -2.56
N HIS A 362 6.73 -9.25 -3.33
CA HIS A 362 7.61 -10.41 -3.12
C HIS A 362 8.28 -10.36 -1.75
N LYS A 363 8.90 -9.24 -1.39
CA LYS A 363 9.52 -9.06 -0.06
C LYS A 363 8.49 -9.07 1.06
N SER A 364 7.30 -8.56 0.83
CA SER A 364 6.19 -8.64 1.79
C SER A 364 5.82 -10.10 2.10
N LYS A 365 5.79 -10.97 1.09
CA LYS A 365 5.52 -12.42 1.25
C LYS A 365 6.63 -13.12 2.02
N HIS A 366 7.89 -12.78 1.76
CA HIS A 366 9.02 -13.29 2.54
C HIS A 366 8.91 -12.90 4.02
N ARG A 367 8.63 -11.62 4.33
CA ARG A 367 8.37 -11.20 5.73
C ARG A 367 7.18 -11.89 6.37
N LEU A 368 6.14 -12.18 5.58
CA LEU A 368 4.95 -12.86 6.06
C LEU A 368 5.27 -14.32 6.42
N GLY A 369 5.90 -15.07 5.51
CA GLY A 369 6.04 -16.53 5.62
C GLY A 369 7.35 -17.01 6.25
N ASN A 370 8.45 -16.27 6.12
CA ASN A 370 9.75 -16.70 6.60
C ASN A 370 9.86 -16.52 8.13
N PRO A 371 10.09 -17.60 8.91
CA PRO A 371 10.28 -17.50 10.35
C PRO A 371 11.62 -16.89 10.77
N GLU A 372 12.63 -16.87 9.90
CA GLU A 372 13.95 -16.30 10.16
C GLU A 372 13.99 -14.78 9.98
N GLU A 373 13.03 -14.22 9.24
CA GLU A 373 12.88 -12.77 9.09
C GLU A 373 12.61 -12.11 10.44
N LYS A 374 13.41 -11.10 10.77
CA LYS A 374 13.28 -10.38 12.03
C LYS A 374 11.94 -9.66 12.07
N ALA A 375 11.06 -10.09 12.98
CA ALA A 375 9.77 -9.47 13.20
C ALA A 375 9.92 -7.98 13.59
N SER A 376 9.16 -7.12 12.91
CA SER A 376 9.03 -5.71 13.29
C SER A 376 8.32 -5.56 14.64
N ARG A 377 8.37 -4.37 15.24
CA ARG A 377 7.62 -4.07 16.47
C ARG A 377 6.11 -4.25 16.29
N ASN A 378 5.59 -3.86 15.13
CA ASN A 378 4.18 -4.02 14.80
C ASN A 378 3.84 -5.49 14.59
N ARG A 379 4.75 -6.27 13.99
CA ARG A 379 4.58 -7.71 13.83
C ARG A 379 4.48 -8.43 15.18
N LEU A 380 5.38 -8.14 16.11
CA LEU A 380 5.36 -8.71 17.46
C LEU A 380 4.05 -8.36 18.21
N LEU A 381 3.53 -7.16 18.02
CA LEU A 381 2.23 -6.75 18.56
C LEU A 381 1.09 -7.60 17.98
N LEU A 382 1.08 -7.81 16.66
CA LEU A 382 0.08 -8.64 16.00
C LEU A 382 0.15 -10.10 16.47
N ASP A 383 1.34 -10.67 16.60
CA ASP A 383 1.55 -12.02 17.10
C ASP A 383 1.02 -12.16 18.54
N GLY A 384 1.30 -11.17 19.40
CA GLY A 384 0.80 -11.15 20.77
C GLY A 384 -0.73 -11.04 20.86
N LEU A 385 -1.35 -10.22 20.02
CA LEU A 385 -2.81 -10.12 19.95
C LEU A 385 -3.43 -11.43 19.44
N ALA A 386 -2.88 -11.98 18.36
CA ALA A 386 -3.38 -13.21 17.74
C ALA A 386 -3.24 -14.43 18.65
N ALA A 387 -2.19 -14.52 19.47
CA ALA A 387 -2.05 -15.57 20.47
C ALA A 387 -3.22 -15.63 21.47
N VAL A 388 -3.93 -14.51 21.67
CA VAL A 388 -5.09 -14.41 22.57
C VAL A 388 -6.42 -14.58 21.84
N VAL A 389 -6.55 -14.02 20.64
CA VAL A 389 -7.87 -13.92 19.95
C VAL A 389 -8.04 -14.85 18.76
N SER A 390 -6.95 -15.44 18.24
CA SER A 390 -7.04 -16.36 17.11
C SER A 390 -7.84 -17.61 17.50
N PRO A 391 -8.74 -18.10 16.64
CA PRO A 391 -9.43 -19.36 16.87
C PRO A 391 -8.48 -20.58 16.83
N ARG A 392 -7.30 -20.45 16.20
CA ARG A 392 -6.29 -21.52 16.05
C ARG A 392 -4.87 -20.97 16.24
N PRO A 393 -4.50 -20.56 17.47
CA PRO A 393 -3.19 -20.00 17.75
C PRO A 393 -2.05 -21.01 17.47
N ASP A 394 -2.34 -22.31 17.55
CA ASP A 394 -1.44 -23.40 17.21
C ASP A 394 -1.07 -23.46 15.72
N LEU A 395 -1.87 -22.84 14.84
CA LEU A 395 -1.69 -22.86 13.39
C LEU A 395 -1.21 -21.52 12.81
N MET A 396 -0.84 -20.53 13.62
CA MET A 396 -0.47 -19.18 13.14
C MET A 396 0.64 -19.18 12.08
N ASN A 397 1.64 -20.07 12.19
CA ASN A 397 2.68 -20.17 11.17
C ASN A 397 2.14 -20.71 9.84
N GLU A 398 1.28 -21.73 9.90
CA GLU A 398 0.64 -22.28 8.70
C GLU A 398 -0.32 -21.26 8.08
N GLU A 399 -1.05 -20.50 8.90
CA GLU A 399 -1.94 -19.43 8.46
C GLU A 399 -1.16 -18.40 7.64
N ARG A 400 0.03 -17.99 8.11
CA ARG A 400 0.91 -17.07 7.36
C ARG A 400 1.40 -17.65 6.05
N LEU A 401 1.87 -18.91 6.05
CA LEU A 401 2.34 -19.57 4.83
C LEU A 401 1.21 -19.76 3.80
N GLU A 402 0.00 -20.06 4.23
CA GLU A 402 -1.17 -20.06 3.34
C GLU A 402 -1.45 -18.67 2.77
N HIS A 403 -1.25 -17.60 3.54
CA HIS A 403 -1.46 -16.25 3.06
C HIS A 403 -0.43 -15.80 2.01
N VAL A 404 0.77 -16.38 2.03
CA VAL A 404 1.73 -16.23 0.92
C VAL A 404 1.10 -16.72 -0.38
N ASP A 405 0.44 -17.88 -0.36
CA ASP A 405 -0.24 -18.47 -1.52
C ASP A 405 -1.55 -17.74 -1.90
N LEU A 406 -2.34 -17.31 -0.91
CA LEU A 406 -3.64 -16.68 -1.11
C LEU A 406 -3.53 -15.33 -1.82
N PHE A 407 -2.56 -14.52 -1.44
CA PHE A 407 -2.42 -13.17 -1.97
C PHE A 407 -1.70 -13.19 -3.31
N ASN A 408 -2.36 -12.68 -4.36
CA ASN A 408 -1.85 -12.64 -5.72
C ASN A 408 -1.76 -11.19 -6.23
N LEU A 409 -0.80 -10.94 -7.11
CA LEU A 409 -0.67 -9.67 -7.82
C LEU A 409 -1.37 -9.80 -9.18
N ILE A 410 -2.50 -9.12 -9.31
CA ILE A 410 -3.24 -8.99 -10.56
C ILE A 410 -2.79 -7.67 -11.20
N GLY A 411 -1.84 -7.79 -12.11
CA GLY A 411 -1.15 -6.68 -12.77
C GLY A 411 0.28 -7.04 -13.15
N ASP A 412 1.02 -6.01 -13.55
CA ASP A 412 2.41 -6.13 -13.97
C ASP A 412 3.38 -6.10 -12.77
N PRO A 413 4.16 -7.16 -12.50
CA PRO A 413 5.13 -7.17 -11.40
C PRO A 413 6.31 -6.22 -11.63
N LEU A 414 6.56 -5.78 -12.87
CA LEU A 414 7.59 -4.78 -13.20
C LEU A 414 7.08 -3.35 -13.11
N LEU A 415 5.81 -3.13 -12.77
CA LEU A 415 5.25 -1.79 -12.61
C LEU A 415 6.12 -0.98 -11.65
N ARG A 416 6.70 0.11 -12.15
CA ARG A 416 7.47 1.05 -11.33
C ARG A 416 6.50 1.92 -10.54
N VAL A 417 6.35 1.62 -9.24
CA VAL A 417 5.53 2.45 -8.36
C VAL A 417 6.19 3.80 -8.25
N ARG A 418 5.49 4.87 -8.65
CA ARG A 418 6.04 6.23 -8.65
C ARG A 418 6.04 6.78 -7.23
N LYS A 419 7.01 6.32 -6.43
CA LYS A 419 7.25 6.81 -5.09
C LYS A 419 7.69 8.29 -5.19
N PRO A 420 7.08 9.20 -4.41
CA PRO A 420 7.50 10.58 -4.38
C PRO A 420 8.96 10.69 -3.92
N GLU A 421 9.69 11.63 -4.51
CA GLU A 421 11.05 11.94 -4.10
C GLU A 421 11.07 12.59 -2.71
N ARG A 422 12.23 12.63 -2.07
CA ARG A 422 12.34 13.19 -0.72
C ARG A 422 12.65 14.68 -0.78
N VAL A 423 11.81 15.51 -0.18
CA VAL A 423 12.16 16.90 0.19
C VAL A 423 12.63 16.93 1.63
N LYS A 424 13.74 17.64 1.89
CA LYS A 424 14.23 17.85 3.26
C LYS A 424 13.50 19.04 3.86
N VAL A 425 12.90 18.81 5.03
CA VAL A 425 12.18 19.81 5.82
C VAL A 425 13.00 20.07 7.08
N ASP A 426 13.27 21.33 7.38
CA ASP A 426 13.94 21.74 8.62
C ASP A 426 13.08 22.79 9.33
N VAL A 427 12.81 22.56 10.60
CA VAL A 427 11.90 23.36 11.44
C VAL A 427 12.23 23.11 12.91
N ASP A 428 12.02 24.13 13.75
CA ASP A 428 12.08 23.94 15.20
C ASP A 428 11.02 22.90 15.64
N ARG A 429 11.47 21.91 16.41
CA ARG A 429 10.65 20.80 16.90
C ARG A 429 9.75 21.21 18.07
N ALA A 430 9.93 22.40 18.64
CA ALA A 430 9.06 22.95 19.66
C ALA A 430 8.35 24.21 19.17
N ALA A 431 7.02 24.25 19.30
CA ALA A 431 6.20 25.37 18.86
C ALA A 431 5.26 25.86 19.96
N ALA A 432 5.01 27.17 19.99
CA ALA A 432 3.94 27.76 20.80
C ALA A 432 2.68 27.94 19.95
N ALA A 433 1.53 27.50 20.45
CA ALA A 433 0.26 27.78 19.78
C ALA A 433 0.02 29.29 19.67
N GLY A 434 -0.40 29.76 18.49
CA GLY A 434 -0.55 31.18 18.16
C GLY A 434 0.73 31.89 17.72
N SER A 435 1.84 31.19 17.54
CA SER A 435 3.11 31.73 17.04
C SER A 435 3.30 31.48 15.53
N SER A 436 4.38 32.03 14.96
CA SER A 436 4.78 31.82 13.57
C SER A 436 6.07 30.99 13.51
N HIS A 437 6.06 29.92 12.74
CA HIS A 437 7.19 28.99 12.59
C HIS A 437 7.88 29.16 11.25
N THR A 438 9.21 29.22 11.27
CA THR A 438 10.01 29.25 10.05
C THR A 438 10.33 27.83 9.61
N VAL A 439 9.89 27.47 8.40
CA VAL A 439 10.13 26.18 7.77
C VAL A 439 11.10 26.37 6.62
N THR A 440 12.19 25.60 6.62
CA THR A 440 13.17 25.57 5.52
C THR A 440 12.98 24.31 4.69
N ILE A 441 12.85 24.49 3.38
CA ILE A 441 12.55 23.47 2.39
C ILE A 441 13.76 23.34 1.48
N ASN A 442 14.28 22.13 1.31
CA ASN A 442 15.29 21.82 0.30
C ASN A 442 14.79 20.69 -0.58
N SER A 443 14.40 21.04 -1.81
CA SER A 443 13.73 20.14 -2.74
C SER A 443 14.64 19.76 -3.92
N PRO A 444 14.63 18.50 -4.38
CA PRO A 444 15.31 18.10 -5.62
C PRO A 444 14.57 18.57 -6.88
N ILE A 445 13.36 19.10 -6.74
CA ILE A 445 12.52 19.59 -7.83
C ILE A 445 12.02 21.01 -7.58
N SER A 446 11.83 21.75 -8.67
CA SER A 446 11.12 23.03 -8.67
C SER A 446 9.61 22.79 -8.79
N GLY A 447 8.81 23.66 -8.22
CA GLY A 447 7.35 23.58 -8.31
C GLY A 447 6.66 24.40 -7.22
N GLU A 448 5.34 24.29 -7.17
CA GLU A 448 4.56 24.83 -6.07
C GLU A 448 4.70 23.91 -4.86
N ALA A 449 5.13 24.47 -3.74
CA ALA A 449 5.19 23.76 -2.47
C ALA A 449 3.99 24.11 -1.59
N VAL A 450 3.35 23.10 -1.01
CA VAL A 450 2.33 23.24 0.03
C VAL A 450 2.93 22.76 1.35
N VAL A 451 3.02 23.65 2.33
CA VAL A 451 3.47 23.37 3.69
C VAL A 451 2.27 23.34 4.61
N GLU A 452 2.09 22.23 5.33
CA GLU A 452 0.95 22.02 6.21
C GLU A 452 1.41 21.69 7.63
N LEU A 453 0.75 22.28 8.63
CA LEU A 453 0.75 21.76 9.99
C LEU A 453 -0.39 20.74 10.10
N ALA A 454 -0.09 19.46 10.28
CA ALA A 454 -1.07 18.40 10.44
C ALA A 454 -1.03 17.82 11.85
N THR A 455 -2.19 17.43 12.40
CA THR A 455 -2.26 16.70 13.68
C THR A 455 -1.71 15.28 13.54
N MET A 456 -1.31 14.67 14.66
CA MET A 456 -0.95 13.25 14.66
C MET A 456 -2.10 12.37 14.16
N ARG A 457 -1.78 11.38 13.32
CA ARG A 457 -2.77 10.42 12.84
C ARG A 457 -3.52 9.73 13.98
N GLY A 458 -4.81 9.54 13.79
CA GLY A 458 -5.69 8.96 14.81
C GLY A 458 -6.18 9.97 15.85
N GLN A 459 -5.67 11.21 15.86
CA GLN A 459 -6.22 12.30 16.66
C GLN A 459 -7.18 13.16 15.82
N LEU A 460 -8.34 13.47 16.37
CA LEU A 460 -9.27 14.42 15.79
C LEU A 460 -8.99 15.81 16.35
N ARG A 461 -9.11 16.83 15.49
CA ARG A 461 -9.01 18.26 15.89
C ARG A 461 -10.23 18.78 16.64
N PHE A 462 -11.13 17.88 17.05
CA PHE A 462 -12.38 18.16 17.74
C PHE A 462 -12.81 16.92 18.53
N PRO A 463 -13.69 17.07 19.54
CA PRO A 463 -14.21 15.92 20.28
C PRO A 463 -14.88 14.91 19.35
N SER A 464 -14.50 13.63 19.46
CA SER A 464 -15.14 12.57 18.69
C SER A 464 -16.63 12.51 19.05
N PRO A 465 -17.55 12.56 18.06
CA PRO A 465 -18.96 12.39 18.33
C PRO A 465 -19.23 10.98 18.86
N VAL A 466 -20.18 10.89 19.78
CA VAL A 466 -20.72 9.63 20.27
C VAL A 466 -22.12 9.48 19.69
N ARG A 467 -22.37 8.39 18.97
CA ARG A 467 -23.66 8.10 18.35
C ARG A 467 -24.22 6.83 18.97
N SER A 468 -25.29 6.94 19.74
CA SER A 468 -26.00 5.81 20.35
C SER A 468 -27.14 5.30 19.48
N GLU A 469 -27.82 6.21 18.79
CA GLU A 469 -29.01 5.98 17.98
C GLU A 469 -28.82 6.47 16.54
N PHE A 470 -29.53 5.85 15.61
CA PHE A 470 -29.51 6.20 14.19
C PHE A 470 -30.77 7.01 13.86
N GLU A 471 -30.59 8.27 13.47
CA GLU A 471 -31.69 9.15 13.10
C GLU A 471 -31.76 9.24 11.57
N ASN A 472 -32.75 8.59 10.94
CA ASN A 472 -32.88 8.58 9.48
C ASN A 472 -33.56 9.85 8.92
N ASN A 473 -33.02 11.03 9.24
CA ASN A 473 -33.52 12.29 8.69
C ASN A 473 -32.39 13.08 8.01
N GLN A 474 -32.72 13.89 7.00
CA GLN A 474 -31.73 14.58 6.16
C GLN A 474 -30.74 15.43 6.96
N LYS A 475 -31.22 16.15 7.98
CA LYS A 475 -30.36 17.01 8.82
C LYS A 475 -29.29 16.20 9.55
N TRP A 476 -29.64 15.00 10.02
CA TRP A 476 -28.69 14.11 10.68
C TRP A 476 -27.70 13.50 9.68
N LEU A 477 -28.16 13.05 8.51
CA LEU A 477 -27.31 12.54 7.43
C LEU A 477 -26.30 13.60 6.93
N ASP A 478 -26.74 14.83 6.71
CA ASP A 478 -25.85 15.96 6.38
C ASP A 478 -24.82 16.22 7.49
N GLY A 479 -25.21 15.98 8.74
CA GLY A 479 -24.32 16.03 9.90
C GLY A 479 -23.24 14.96 9.86
N LEU A 480 -23.55 13.75 9.38
CA LEU A 480 -22.55 12.69 9.18
C LEU A 480 -21.50 13.10 8.17
N ASP A 481 -21.90 13.63 7.01
CA ASP A 481 -20.99 14.07 5.95
C ASP A 481 -20.07 15.20 6.44
N LYS A 482 -20.61 16.16 7.22
CA LYS A 482 -19.79 17.22 7.84
C LYS A 482 -18.75 16.66 8.80
N VAL A 483 -19.13 15.71 9.66
CA VAL A 483 -18.19 15.05 10.57
C VAL A 483 -17.17 14.22 9.80
N TYR A 484 -17.59 13.46 8.79
CA TYR A 484 -16.71 12.65 7.95
C TYR A 484 -15.64 13.50 7.26
N ASN A 485 -16.03 14.61 6.65
CA ASN A 485 -15.11 15.53 5.99
C ASN A 485 -14.16 16.18 7.00
N LYS A 486 -14.66 16.59 8.18
CA LYS A 486 -13.83 17.16 9.25
C LYS A 486 -12.85 16.14 9.83
N SER A 487 -13.26 14.88 9.96
CA SER A 487 -12.44 13.79 10.50
C SER A 487 -11.31 13.40 9.57
N ASN A 488 -11.53 13.52 8.26
CA ASN A 488 -10.51 13.31 7.23
C ASN A 488 -9.67 14.56 6.92
N ASN A 489 -9.88 15.68 7.63
CA ASN A 489 -9.08 16.88 7.51
C ASN A 489 -8.19 17.07 8.74
N ASP A 490 -6.98 16.52 8.66
CA ASP A 490 -5.95 16.57 9.69
C ASP A 490 -5.18 17.90 9.74
N VAL A 491 -5.40 18.81 8.80
CA VAL A 491 -4.64 20.05 8.63
C VAL A 491 -5.14 21.16 9.55
N TRP A 492 -4.23 21.72 10.35
CA TRP A 492 -4.42 22.91 11.17
C TRP A 492 -4.23 24.20 10.37
N ALA A 493 -3.13 24.28 9.63
CA ALA A 493 -2.75 25.44 8.83
C ALA A 493 -2.02 24.99 7.57
N SER A 494 -2.12 25.79 6.50
CA SER A 494 -1.46 25.54 5.23
C SER A 494 -0.97 26.85 4.61
N VAL A 495 0.19 26.82 3.98
CA VAL A 495 0.75 27.91 3.20
C VAL A 495 1.38 27.37 1.93
N ALA A 496 1.20 28.08 0.81
CA ALA A 496 1.83 27.76 -0.46
C ALA A 496 3.02 28.70 -0.73
N CYS A 497 4.05 28.18 -1.39
CA CYS A 497 5.20 28.97 -1.84
C CYS A 497 5.87 28.29 -3.03
N ASP A 498 6.55 29.06 -3.89
CA ASP A 498 7.35 28.51 -4.95
C ASP A 498 8.71 28.03 -4.42
N VAL A 499 9.13 26.84 -4.85
CA VAL A 499 10.46 26.31 -4.56
C VAL A 499 11.24 26.07 -5.84
N LYS A 500 12.56 26.29 -5.77
CA LYS A 500 13.49 26.00 -6.86
C LYS A 500 14.38 24.82 -6.48
N ALA A 501 14.57 23.90 -7.41
CA ALA A 501 15.42 22.73 -7.23
C ALA A 501 16.83 23.14 -6.80
N GLY A 502 17.32 22.54 -5.72
CA GLY A 502 18.67 22.78 -5.20
C GLY A 502 18.86 24.09 -4.42
N GLU A 503 17.86 24.96 -4.35
CA GLU A 503 17.87 26.17 -3.52
C GLU A 503 17.11 25.92 -2.20
N SER A 504 17.60 26.52 -1.11
CA SER A 504 16.86 26.54 0.16
C SER A 504 15.76 27.60 0.11
N THR A 505 14.51 27.19 0.28
CA THR A 505 13.37 28.11 0.40
C THR A 505 12.91 28.16 1.84
N THR A 506 12.61 29.35 2.34
CA THR A 506 12.09 29.55 3.70
C THR A 506 10.69 30.14 3.66
N VAL A 507 9.76 29.57 4.42
CA VAL A 507 8.38 30.04 4.54
C VAL A 507 7.95 30.14 5.99
N LYS A 508 7.06 31.09 6.29
CA LYS A 508 6.42 31.21 7.61
C LYS A 508 5.11 30.44 7.63
N LEU A 509 4.96 29.56 8.61
CA LEU A 509 3.77 28.79 8.90
C LEU A 509 3.17 29.26 10.21
N GLU A 510 1.97 29.83 10.16
CA GLU A 510 1.25 30.24 11.36
C GLU A 510 0.71 29.01 12.11
N ILE A 511 0.98 28.93 13.42
CA ILE A 511 0.54 27.85 14.29
C ILE A 511 -0.78 28.27 14.96
N PRO A 512 -1.92 27.62 14.67
CA PRO A 512 -3.20 28.02 15.24
C PRO A 512 -3.23 27.92 16.76
N LYS A 513 -3.98 28.81 17.43
CA LYS A 513 -4.08 28.87 18.91
C LYS A 513 -4.69 27.62 19.55
N ASP A 514 -5.49 26.88 18.79
CA ASP A 514 -6.18 25.65 19.18
C ASP A 514 -5.36 24.38 18.89
N SER A 515 -4.26 24.48 18.14
CA SER A 515 -3.36 23.36 17.90
C SER A 515 -2.56 23.00 19.17
N THR A 516 -2.32 21.70 19.38
CA THR A 516 -1.68 21.20 20.60
C THR A 516 -1.11 19.80 20.39
N GLY A 517 -0.11 19.43 21.19
CA GLY A 517 0.45 18.09 21.21
C GLY A 517 1.38 17.80 20.03
N ILE A 518 1.51 16.54 19.66
CA ILE A 518 2.37 16.11 18.55
C ILE A 518 1.66 16.44 17.23
N CYS A 519 2.31 17.27 16.42
CA CYS A 519 1.93 17.62 15.07
C CYS A 519 3.06 17.29 14.10
N PHE A 520 2.79 17.41 12.80
CA PHE A 520 3.76 17.26 11.73
C PHE A 520 3.72 18.47 10.83
N VAL A 521 4.89 19.07 10.59
CA VAL A 521 5.06 19.98 9.45
C VAL A 521 5.39 19.11 8.26
N ARG A 522 4.44 18.96 7.33
CA ARG A 522 4.64 18.21 6.09
C ARG A 522 4.68 19.15 4.90
N VAL A 523 5.53 18.81 3.94
CA VAL A 523 5.76 19.55 2.71
C VAL A 523 5.52 18.63 1.54
N MET A 524 4.70 19.12 0.61
CA MET A 524 4.60 18.58 -0.73
C MET A 524 5.17 19.61 -1.69
N VAL A 525 6.01 19.19 -2.63
CA VAL A 525 6.41 19.98 -3.80
C VAL A 525 5.87 19.30 -5.04
N ASP A 526 4.96 19.97 -5.76
CA ASP A 526 4.37 19.49 -6.99
C ASP A 526 5.06 20.14 -8.18
N GLY A 527 5.84 19.35 -8.91
CA GLY A 527 6.47 19.75 -10.17
C GLY A 527 5.62 19.33 -11.37
N GLU A 528 6.10 19.59 -12.58
CA GLU A 528 5.34 19.31 -13.80
C GLU A 528 4.98 17.83 -13.97
N SER A 529 5.84 16.89 -13.57
CA SER A 529 5.58 15.45 -13.68
C SER A 529 6.17 14.64 -12.52
N ARG A 530 6.69 15.33 -11.50
CA ARG A 530 7.43 14.79 -10.35
C ARG A 530 6.81 15.33 -9.08
N LEU A 531 6.83 14.53 -8.02
CA LEU A 531 6.34 14.90 -6.70
C LEU A 531 7.47 14.68 -5.69
N SER A 532 7.68 15.63 -4.78
CA SER A 532 8.53 15.42 -3.60
C SER A 532 7.74 15.59 -2.32
N LEU A 533 7.94 14.70 -1.36
CA LEU A 533 7.29 14.71 -0.05
C LEU A 533 8.32 14.66 1.09
N GLY A 534 8.01 15.32 2.19
CA GLY A 534 8.86 15.35 3.37
C GLY A 534 8.10 15.87 4.58
N SER A 535 8.56 15.54 5.77
CA SER A 535 7.91 15.97 7.01
C SER A 535 8.86 15.91 8.18
N GLU A 536 8.65 16.79 9.16
CA GLU A 536 9.26 16.74 10.48
C GLU A 536 8.18 16.82 11.57
N SER A 537 8.43 16.17 12.71
CA SER A 537 7.53 16.24 13.87
C SER A 537 7.78 17.52 14.66
N VAL A 538 6.70 18.17 15.11
CA VAL A 538 6.73 19.37 15.94
C VAL A 538 5.79 19.18 17.13
N ILE A 539 6.25 19.51 18.34
CA ILE A 539 5.45 19.50 19.56
C ILE A 539 4.90 20.91 19.77
N VAL A 540 3.58 21.05 19.70
CA VAL A 540 2.89 22.32 19.93
C VAL A 540 2.42 22.39 21.39
N SER A 541 2.98 23.35 22.13
CA SER A 541 2.56 23.68 23.49
C SER A 541 1.42 24.71 23.48
N LYS A 542 0.47 24.55 24.42
CA LYS A 542 -0.55 25.56 24.67
C LYS A 542 0.12 26.87 25.13
N PRO A 543 -0.51 28.02 24.87
CA PRO A 543 -0.03 29.28 25.44
C PRO A 543 0.03 29.14 26.96
N LYS A 544 1.09 29.64 27.60
CA LYS A 544 1.06 29.79 29.06
C LYS A 544 -0.11 30.72 29.37
N GLU A 545 -1.14 30.21 30.05
CA GLU A 545 -2.10 31.09 30.69
C GLU A 545 -1.32 31.88 31.73
N ASP A 546 -1.24 33.19 31.56
CA ASP A 546 -0.72 34.06 32.62
C ASP A 546 -1.56 33.79 33.87
N SER A 547 -0.93 33.19 34.88
CA SER A 547 -1.52 32.96 36.19
C SER A 547 -1.97 34.32 36.73
N LYS A 548 -3.27 34.57 36.71
CA LYS A 548 -3.87 35.72 37.38
C LYS A 548 -3.90 35.53 38.88
#